data_AF-A0A395H351-F1
#
_entry.id   AF-A0A395H351-F1
#
_cell.length_a   1.000
_cell.length_b   1.000
_cell.length_c   1.000
_cell.angle_alpha   90.00
_cell.angle_beta   90.00
_cell.angle_gamma   90.00
#
_symmetry.space_group_name_H-M   'P 1'
#
loop_
_entity.id
_entity.type
_entity.pdbx_description
1 polymer ?
#
loop_
_entity_poly.entity_id
_entity_poly.type
_entity_poly.pdbx_seq_one_letter_code
_entity_poly.pdbx_strand_id
1 'polypeptide(L)'
;MEYQLPLRGVRLPDDPMEEHKTYHVESHNRGTYSTNIAQLSEEFRILPVPTDTDDLETTCTKLEELAKVVEQGNSLALFTGLKLATQRTRDPESVAKAQLTPDELMMYESWKAMRMRQTTRQSDGDGNGNGNGIHDDDNNQNGQSEIMQLPDFNWAENVAPVPQGAQSLKKFTRRAEAMDVVFGHEGATPENASWLTSNMIFMLPLVKAVTKVCNIGKHLENTSGDRHMRGLTDMEAAEVETVRRLVAIAGKNRTREMEKIHRLTRSIQEAMLVLKARADALERS
;
A
#
# COMPACT_ATOMS: atom_id res chain seq x y z
N MET A 1 9.47 2.78 60.74
CA MET A 1 9.69 2.03 59.49
C MET A 1 9.83 3.05 58.38
N GLU A 2 10.95 2.96 57.68
CA GLU A 2 11.26 3.57 56.36
C GLU A 2 11.40 5.11 56.26
N TYR A 3 12.65 5.49 56.53
CA TYR A 3 13.57 6.51 56.04
C TYR A 3 13.18 7.62 55.04
N GLN A 4 13.83 8.76 55.32
CA GLN A 4 13.87 10.06 54.65
C GLN A 4 14.47 10.07 53.24
N LEU A 5 14.11 11.16 52.55
CA LEU A 5 14.49 11.70 51.23
C LEU A 5 16.01 11.97 51.04
N PRO A 6 16.40 12.78 50.03
CA PRO A 6 16.99 12.48 48.71
C PRO A 6 18.53 12.64 48.71
N LEU A 7 19.23 12.43 47.58
CA LEU A 7 20.32 13.29 47.04
C LEU A 7 21.20 12.61 45.98
N ARG A 8 21.64 13.48 45.06
CA ARG A 8 22.60 13.32 43.97
C ARG A 8 24.04 13.47 44.51
N GLY A 9 24.97 12.62 44.06
CA GLY A 9 26.44 12.76 44.24
C GLY A 9 27.16 11.83 43.25
N VAL A 10 27.64 12.30 42.09
CA VAL A 10 28.97 12.87 41.77
C VAL A 10 30.13 11.85 41.85
N ARG A 11 30.78 11.58 40.71
CA ARG A 11 32.26 11.69 40.50
C ARG A 11 32.65 11.37 39.04
N LEU A 12 33.26 12.36 38.38
CA LEU A 12 34.20 12.18 37.27
C LEU A 12 35.51 11.57 37.79
N PRO A 13 36.27 10.90 36.92
CA PRO A 13 37.72 11.07 36.91
C PRO A 13 38.26 11.38 35.50
N ASP A 14 38.95 12.51 35.41
CA ASP A 14 40.23 12.81 34.75
C ASP A 14 40.57 12.14 33.40
N ASP A 15 40.67 12.98 32.37
CA ASP A 15 41.35 12.77 31.09
C ASP A 15 42.88 12.83 31.30
N PRO A 16 43.71 12.04 30.58
CA PRO A 16 44.30 12.62 29.37
C PRO A 16 44.65 11.62 28.24
N MET A 17 44.66 12.16 27.01
CA MET A 17 45.44 11.73 25.82
C MET A 17 45.01 10.43 25.12
N GLU A 18 44.42 10.54 23.91
CA GLU A 18 44.89 9.81 22.72
C GLU A 18 44.41 10.46 21.41
N GLU A 19 45.40 10.99 20.68
CA GLU A 19 45.63 10.84 19.24
C GLU A 19 44.46 10.89 18.24
N HIS A 20 44.55 11.89 17.36
CA HIS A 20 43.95 11.89 16.03
C HIS A 20 44.13 10.55 15.31
N LYS A 21 43.05 9.78 15.16
CA LYS A 21 42.90 8.83 14.06
C LYS A 21 41.65 9.16 13.26
N THR A 22 41.91 9.82 12.14
CA THR A 22 41.10 9.81 10.92
C THR A 22 40.35 8.49 10.78
N TYR A 23 39.02 8.55 10.87
CA TYR A 23 38.18 7.44 10.46
C TYR A 23 38.26 7.34 8.94
N HIS A 24 39.08 6.38 8.53
CA HIS A 24 39.18 5.83 7.20
C HIS A 24 37.76 5.55 6.69
N VAL A 25 37.38 6.21 5.60
CA VAL A 25 36.24 5.79 4.79
C VAL A 25 36.62 4.40 4.29
N GLU A 26 36.21 3.36 5.00
CA GLU A 26 36.13 2.02 4.45
C GLU A 26 35.05 2.05 3.39
N SER A 27 35.49 2.42 2.19
CA SER A 27 34.87 2.09 0.92
C SER A 27 34.56 0.60 0.95
N HIS A 28 33.35 0.27 1.42
CA HIS A 28 32.81 -1.06 1.31
C HIS A 28 32.74 -1.36 -0.18
N ASN A 29 33.69 -2.22 -0.54
CA ASN A 29 33.94 -2.84 -1.82
C ASN A 29 32.60 -3.03 -2.54
N ARG A 30 32.34 -2.16 -3.52
CA ARG A 30 31.29 -2.37 -4.51
C ARG A 30 31.81 -3.50 -5.41
N GLY A 31 31.83 -4.70 -4.84
CA GLY A 31 32.07 -5.94 -5.55
C GLY A 31 31.08 -5.94 -6.69
N THR A 32 31.61 -5.79 -7.89
CA THR A 32 30.89 -5.94 -9.13
C THR A 32 30.37 -7.37 -9.18
N TYR A 33 29.18 -7.60 -8.61
CA TYR A 33 28.32 -8.71 -9.01
C TYR A 33 27.84 -8.38 -10.41
N SER A 34 28.74 -8.52 -11.38
CA SER A 34 28.38 -8.58 -12.78
C SER A 34 27.54 -9.84 -12.93
N THR A 35 26.23 -9.71 -12.72
CA THR A 35 25.25 -10.70 -13.12
C THR A 35 25.59 -11.10 -14.54
N ASN A 36 26.06 -12.33 -14.70
CA ASN A 36 26.44 -12.84 -16.01
C ASN A 36 25.13 -13.04 -16.79
N ILE A 37 24.75 -12.02 -17.56
CA ILE A 37 23.46 -11.96 -18.28
C ILE A 37 23.30 -13.20 -19.19
N ALA A 38 24.42 -13.77 -19.66
CA ALA A 38 24.44 -15.02 -20.42
C ALA A 38 23.94 -16.23 -19.60
N GLN A 39 24.39 -16.40 -18.35
CA GLN A 39 23.93 -17.48 -17.47
C GLN A 39 22.45 -17.32 -17.07
N LEU A 40 22.02 -16.08 -16.85
CA LEU A 40 20.61 -15.77 -16.59
C LEU A 40 19.69 -16.23 -17.74
N SER A 41 20.10 -16.06 -19.00
CA SER A 41 19.25 -16.41 -20.14
C SER A 41 19.09 -17.92 -20.41
N GLU A 42 20.07 -18.75 -20.01
CA GLU A 42 20.03 -20.20 -20.23
C GLU A 42 19.29 -20.96 -19.11
N GLU A 43 19.30 -20.45 -17.87
CA GLU A 43 18.70 -21.11 -16.70
C GLU A 43 17.35 -20.53 -16.27
N PHE A 44 16.88 -19.42 -16.87
CA PHE A 44 15.61 -18.80 -16.44
C PHE A 44 14.41 -19.69 -16.75
N ARG A 45 13.93 -20.38 -15.73
CA ARG A 45 12.68 -21.13 -15.73
C ARG A 45 11.82 -20.63 -14.59
N ILE A 46 10.53 -20.41 -14.87
CA ILE A 46 9.58 -20.06 -13.83
C ILE A 46 9.44 -21.27 -12.89
N LEU A 47 9.89 -21.12 -11.66
CA LEU A 47 9.88 -22.17 -10.66
C LEU A 47 8.47 -22.37 -10.08
N PRO A 48 8.14 -23.62 -9.68
CA PRO A 48 6.89 -23.91 -9.01
C PRO A 48 6.87 -23.24 -7.64
N VAL A 49 5.73 -22.63 -7.31
CA VAL A 49 5.50 -21.98 -6.03
C VAL A 49 4.74 -22.94 -5.10
N PRO A 50 5.09 -23.04 -3.81
CA PRO A 50 4.30 -23.77 -2.84
C PRO A 50 2.85 -23.29 -2.80
N THR A 51 1.90 -24.22 -2.75
CA THR A 51 0.49 -23.93 -2.56
C THR A 51 0.05 -24.34 -1.15
N ASP A 52 -1.11 -23.87 -0.73
CA ASP A 52 -1.71 -24.20 0.57
C ASP A 52 -2.21 -25.64 0.69
N THR A 53 -2.03 -26.46 -0.34
CA THR A 53 -2.39 -27.89 -0.35
C THR A 53 -1.18 -28.82 -0.34
N ASP A 54 0.02 -28.29 -0.57
CA ASP A 54 1.25 -29.09 -0.65
C ASP A 54 1.59 -29.71 0.72
N ASP A 55 1.98 -30.98 0.74
CA ASP A 55 2.50 -31.66 1.93
C ASP A 55 3.91 -31.15 2.32
N LEU A 56 4.47 -31.67 3.42
CA LEU A 56 5.78 -31.23 3.92
C LEU A 56 6.89 -31.46 2.91
N GLU A 57 6.91 -32.61 2.25
CA GLU A 57 7.96 -32.99 1.30
C GLU A 57 7.92 -32.11 0.06
N THR A 58 6.73 -31.95 -0.53
CA THR A 58 6.50 -31.09 -1.69
C THR A 58 6.81 -29.63 -1.36
N THR A 59 6.40 -29.15 -0.18
CA THR A 59 6.72 -27.79 0.28
C THR A 59 8.23 -27.61 0.46
N CYS A 60 8.93 -28.59 1.03
CA CYS A 60 10.38 -28.55 1.23
C CYS A 60 11.13 -28.47 -0.09
N THR A 61 10.84 -29.39 -1.02
CA THR A 61 11.48 -29.43 -2.34
C THR A 61 11.32 -28.11 -3.09
N LYS A 62 10.11 -27.56 -3.14
CA LYS A 62 9.85 -26.27 -3.80
C LYS A 62 10.58 -25.11 -3.12
N LEU A 63 10.63 -25.07 -1.79
CA LEU A 63 11.35 -24.02 -1.06
C LEU A 63 12.86 -24.12 -1.21
N GLU A 64 13.43 -25.32 -1.27
CA GLU A 64 14.87 -25.52 -1.51
C GLU A 64 15.28 -25.04 -2.90
N GLU A 65 14.47 -25.33 -3.93
CA GLU A 65 14.70 -24.80 -5.28
C GLU A 65 14.65 -23.27 -5.30
N LEU A 66 13.68 -22.66 -4.61
CA LEU A 66 13.60 -21.21 -4.49
C LEU A 66 14.75 -20.63 -3.65
N ALA A 67 15.21 -21.32 -2.60
CA ALA A 67 16.34 -20.88 -1.79
C ALA A 67 17.63 -20.80 -2.61
N LYS A 68 17.87 -21.77 -3.50
CA LYS A 68 19.02 -21.76 -4.43
C LYS A 68 19.03 -20.53 -5.33
N VAL A 69 17.86 -20.06 -5.78
CA VAL A 69 17.75 -18.82 -6.58
C VAL A 69 18.22 -17.62 -5.76
N VAL A 70 17.83 -17.53 -4.49
CA VAL A 70 18.29 -16.44 -3.60
C VAL A 70 19.78 -16.53 -3.35
N GLU A 71 20.32 -17.73 -3.11
CA GLU A 71 21.75 -17.95 -2.87
C GLU A 71 22.61 -17.54 -4.08
N GLN A 72 22.09 -17.69 -5.29
CA GLN A 72 22.72 -17.23 -6.53
C GLN A 72 22.62 -15.70 -6.73
N GLY A 73 21.95 -14.98 -5.83
CA GLY A 73 21.75 -13.53 -5.93
C GLY A 73 20.64 -13.11 -6.90
N ASN A 74 19.76 -14.04 -7.29
CA ASN A 74 18.67 -13.80 -8.22
C ASN A 74 17.38 -13.37 -7.50
N SER A 75 16.53 -12.61 -8.19
CA SER A 75 15.23 -12.19 -7.66
C SER A 75 14.21 -13.32 -7.73
N LEU A 76 13.65 -13.72 -6.58
CA LEU A 76 12.54 -14.66 -6.51
C LEU A 76 11.28 -14.15 -7.20
N ALA A 77 11.01 -12.86 -7.15
CA ALA A 77 9.86 -12.26 -7.83
C ALA A 77 9.90 -12.55 -9.33
N LEU A 78 11.07 -12.45 -9.96
CA LEU A 78 11.27 -12.80 -11.37
C LEU A 78 11.15 -14.31 -11.60
N PHE A 79 11.85 -15.13 -10.80
CA PHE A 79 11.87 -16.59 -10.98
C PHE A 79 10.55 -17.28 -10.61
N THR A 80 9.66 -16.62 -9.88
CA THR A 80 8.29 -17.09 -9.64
C THR A 80 7.27 -16.51 -10.62
N GLY A 81 7.72 -15.69 -11.58
CA GLY A 81 6.89 -15.05 -12.60
C GLY A 81 5.91 -14.02 -12.03
N LEU A 82 6.28 -13.35 -10.93
CA LEU A 82 5.46 -12.37 -10.21
C LEU A 82 4.10 -12.90 -9.71
N LYS A 83 3.91 -14.23 -9.70
CA LYS A 83 2.65 -14.87 -9.29
C LYS A 83 2.27 -14.54 -7.85
N LEU A 84 3.26 -14.36 -6.99
CA LEU A 84 3.07 -14.03 -5.58
C LEU A 84 3.15 -12.53 -5.29
N ALA A 85 3.84 -11.77 -6.13
CA ALA A 85 3.90 -10.32 -6.02
C ALA A 85 2.54 -9.71 -6.44
N THR A 86 1.51 -9.85 -5.61
CA THR A 86 0.28 -9.06 -5.81
C THR A 86 0.50 -7.65 -5.28
N GLN A 87 1.47 -6.94 -5.82
CA GLN A 87 1.29 -5.50 -5.93
C GLN A 87 0.20 -5.30 -6.98
N ARG A 88 -1.05 -5.37 -6.51
CA ARG A 88 -2.04 -4.49 -7.08
C ARG A 88 -1.56 -3.09 -6.73
N THR A 89 -0.73 -2.51 -7.60
CA THR A 89 -0.69 -1.05 -7.83
C THR A 89 -2.08 -0.65 -8.28
N ARG A 90 -3.01 -0.74 -7.35
CA ARG A 90 -4.38 -0.32 -7.49
C ARG A 90 -4.26 1.18 -7.39
N ASP A 91 -4.19 1.82 -8.56
CA ASP A 91 -4.30 3.25 -8.65
C ASP A 91 -5.45 3.71 -7.73
N PRO A 92 -5.17 4.62 -6.75
CA PRO A 92 -6.16 5.04 -5.76
C PRO A 92 -7.44 5.56 -6.41
N GLU A 93 -7.31 6.23 -7.55
CA GLU A 93 -8.42 6.76 -8.32
C GLU A 93 -9.29 5.62 -8.89
N SER A 94 -8.69 4.58 -9.44
CA SER A 94 -9.39 3.39 -9.96
C SER A 94 -10.16 2.64 -8.88
N VAL A 95 -9.59 2.47 -7.68
CA VAL A 95 -10.30 1.84 -6.54
C VAL A 95 -11.44 2.72 -6.05
N ALA A 96 -11.23 4.03 -6.02
CA ALA A 96 -12.24 4.97 -5.60
C ALA A 96 -13.42 4.99 -6.56
N LYS A 97 -13.17 5.04 -7.88
CA LYS A 97 -14.19 4.99 -8.93
C LYS A 97 -15.13 3.80 -8.79
N ALA A 98 -14.59 2.62 -8.46
CA ALA A 98 -15.40 1.42 -8.23
C ALA A 98 -16.35 1.50 -7.02
N GLN A 99 -16.15 2.48 -6.11
CA GLN A 99 -16.98 2.69 -4.92
C GLN A 99 -17.88 3.94 -5.02
N LEU A 100 -17.84 4.67 -6.14
CA LEU A 100 -18.67 5.84 -6.37
C LEU A 100 -20.09 5.42 -6.75
N THR A 101 -21.09 6.21 -6.33
CA THR A 101 -22.43 6.10 -6.91
C THR A 101 -22.42 6.65 -8.35
N PRO A 102 -23.42 6.34 -9.20
CA PRO A 102 -23.49 6.85 -10.56
C PRO A 102 -23.35 8.39 -10.64
N ASP A 103 -24.04 9.12 -9.77
CA ASP A 103 -23.97 10.59 -9.71
C ASP A 103 -22.60 11.11 -9.28
N GLU A 104 -21.96 10.43 -8.32
CA GLU A 104 -20.62 10.77 -7.84
C GLU A 104 -19.58 10.56 -8.94
N LEU A 105 -19.69 9.46 -9.70
CA LEU A 105 -18.79 9.14 -10.81
C LEU A 105 -18.95 10.15 -11.95
N MET A 106 -20.18 10.41 -12.36
CA MET A 106 -20.49 11.36 -13.44
C MET A 106 -19.93 12.76 -13.13
N MET A 107 -20.16 13.28 -11.92
CA MET A 107 -19.62 14.58 -11.52
C MET A 107 -18.10 14.59 -11.42
N TYR A 108 -17.49 13.51 -10.89
CA TYR A 108 -16.05 13.41 -10.77
C TYR A 108 -15.34 13.40 -12.13
N GLU A 109 -15.86 12.64 -13.09
CA GLU A 109 -15.32 12.58 -14.46
C GLU A 109 -15.49 13.91 -15.19
N SER A 110 -16.65 14.55 -15.05
CA SER A 110 -16.92 15.88 -15.62
C SER A 110 -15.97 16.93 -15.06
N TRP A 111 -15.73 16.92 -13.74
CA TRP A 111 -14.77 17.80 -13.06
C TRP A 111 -13.32 17.53 -13.53
N LYS A 112 -12.89 16.27 -13.63
CA LYS A 112 -11.56 15.90 -14.16
C LYS A 112 -11.37 16.38 -15.59
N ALA A 113 -12.36 16.20 -16.46
CA ALA A 113 -12.29 16.65 -17.86
C ALA A 113 -12.16 18.18 -17.96
N MET A 114 -12.90 18.92 -17.12
CA MET A 114 -12.77 20.39 -17.04
C MET A 114 -11.38 20.82 -16.54
N ARG A 115 -10.86 20.21 -15.46
CA ARG A 115 -9.50 20.47 -14.94
C ARG A 115 -8.42 20.25 -16.00
N MET A 116 -8.49 19.13 -16.74
CA MET A 116 -7.51 18.81 -17.79
C MET A 116 -7.45 19.89 -18.88
N ARG A 117 -8.62 20.41 -19.31
CA ARG A 117 -8.68 21.48 -20.32
C ARG A 117 -8.12 22.80 -19.81
N GLN A 118 -8.33 23.12 -18.53
CA GLN A 118 -7.75 24.33 -17.91
C GLN A 118 -6.22 24.25 -17.86
N THR A 119 -5.66 23.08 -17.54
CA THR A 119 -4.20 22.89 -17.53
C THR A 119 -3.56 22.94 -18.91
N THR A 120 -4.21 22.40 -19.95
CA THR A 120 -3.67 22.46 -21.33
C THR A 120 -3.66 23.89 -21.87
N ARG A 121 -4.69 24.71 -21.56
CA ARG A 121 -4.74 26.12 -21.98
C ARG A 121 -3.69 27.02 -21.33
N GLN A 122 -3.20 26.68 -20.14
CA GLN A 122 -2.13 27.44 -19.47
C GLN A 122 -0.74 27.09 -19.99
N SER A 123 -0.55 25.92 -20.62
CA SER A 123 0.77 25.47 -21.10
C SER A 123 1.13 25.98 -22.51
N ASP A 124 0.15 26.36 -23.33
CA ASP A 124 0.37 26.87 -24.70
C ASP A 124 0.47 28.42 -24.76
N GLY A 125 0.58 29.08 -23.60
CA GLY A 125 0.47 30.53 -23.44
C GLY A 125 1.79 31.31 -23.37
N ASP A 126 2.94 30.71 -23.71
CA ASP A 126 4.23 31.40 -23.83
C ASP A 126 4.74 31.33 -25.28
N GLY A 127 3.98 31.96 -26.18
CA GLY A 127 4.27 32.05 -27.60
C GLY A 127 3.71 33.35 -28.19
N ASN A 128 4.43 34.44 -28.01
CA ASN A 128 4.22 35.74 -28.64
C ASN A 128 3.96 35.63 -30.16
N GLY A 129 2.80 36.08 -30.64
CA GLY A 129 2.46 36.06 -32.07
C GLY A 129 1.14 36.73 -32.43
N ASN A 130 1.21 38.04 -32.65
CA ASN A 130 0.18 38.94 -33.18
C ASN A 130 -0.56 38.42 -34.44
N GLY A 131 -1.90 38.50 -34.52
CA GLY A 131 -2.66 38.17 -35.74
C GLY A 131 -4.18 38.26 -35.64
N ASN A 132 -4.74 39.31 -36.24
CA ASN A 132 -6.15 39.67 -36.39
C ASN A 132 -6.91 38.72 -37.36
N GLY A 133 -8.21 38.41 -37.14
CA GLY A 133 -9.09 37.91 -38.20
C GLY A 133 -10.23 36.93 -37.86
N ILE A 134 -11.42 37.48 -37.59
CA ILE A 134 -12.74 37.20 -38.21
C ILE A 134 -13.37 35.77 -38.15
N HIS A 135 -14.59 35.78 -37.61
CA HIS A 135 -15.71 34.83 -37.66
C HIS A 135 -16.01 34.17 -39.02
N ASP A 136 -16.28 32.85 -39.01
CA ASP A 136 -17.58 32.20 -39.27
C ASP A 136 -17.39 30.76 -39.81
N ASP A 137 -17.99 29.76 -39.16
CA ASP A 137 -19.20 29.08 -39.63
C ASP A 137 -19.40 27.70 -38.95
N ASP A 138 -20.66 27.46 -38.63
CA ASP A 138 -21.27 26.36 -37.90
C ASP A 138 -21.23 25.01 -38.64
N ASN A 139 -21.00 23.93 -37.89
CA ASN A 139 -21.87 22.74 -37.81
C ASN A 139 -21.07 21.51 -37.39
N ASN A 140 -21.17 21.13 -36.12
CA ASN A 140 -21.26 19.71 -35.78
C ASN A 140 -22.06 19.52 -34.50
N GLN A 141 -23.39 19.49 -34.65
CA GLN A 141 -24.29 18.91 -33.67
C GLN A 141 -24.03 17.40 -33.61
N ASN A 142 -23.33 16.94 -32.57
CA ASN A 142 -23.60 15.68 -31.87
C ASN A 142 -22.57 15.45 -30.75
N GLY A 143 -23.03 15.51 -29.49
CA GLY A 143 -22.29 15.02 -28.32
C GLY A 143 -21.54 16.06 -27.49
N GLN A 144 -22.06 17.28 -27.34
CA GLN A 144 -21.54 18.22 -26.34
C GLN A 144 -21.84 17.70 -24.93
N SER A 145 -20.89 16.96 -24.35
CA SER A 145 -20.82 16.81 -22.90
C SER A 145 -20.70 18.22 -22.31
N GLU A 146 -21.77 18.72 -21.69
CA GLU A 146 -21.78 19.99 -20.99
C GLU A 146 -20.55 20.07 -20.08
N ILE A 147 -19.67 21.04 -20.35
CA ILE A 147 -18.45 21.24 -19.58
C ILE A 147 -18.89 21.72 -18.21
N MET A 148 -18.65 20.92 -17.17
CA MET A 148 -18.96 21.29 -15.79
C MET A 148 -18.28 22.63 -15.46
N GLN A 149 -19.06 23.62 -15.05
CA GLN A 149 -18.55 24.86 -14.47
C GLN A 149 -18.69 24.80 -12.95
N LEU A 150 -17.60 25.15 -12.24
CA LEU A 150 -17.67 25.25 -10.79
C LEU A 150 -18.42 26.53 -10.41
N PRO A 151 -19.36 26.46 -9.47
CA PRO A 151 -20.00 27.65 -8.92
C PRO A 151 -19.00 28.48 -8.12
N ASP A 152 -19.20 29.79 -8.09
CA ASP A 152 -18.43 30.67 -7.21
C ASP A 152 -18.69 30.34 -5.74
N PHE A 153 -17.63 30.39 -4.93
CA PHE A 153 -17.69 30.12 -3.51
C PHE A 153 -17.01 31.24 -2.71
N ASN A 154 -17.78 31.93 -1.87
CA ASN A 154 -17.25 32.96 -0.98
C ASN A 154 -16.77 32.33 0.34
N TRP A 155 -15.48 32.11 0.48
CA TRP A 155 -14.88 31.43 1.66
C TRP A 155 -15.12 32.14 3.00
N ALA A 156 -15.33 33.46 2.99
CA ALA A 156 -15.57 34.24 4.20
C ALA A 156 -17.05 34.23 4.63
N GLU A 157 -17.98 34.20 3.67
CA GLU A 157 -19.42 34.31 3.94
C GLU A 157 -20.13 32.96 3.97
N ASN A 158 -19.64 31.98 3.19
CA ASN A 158 -20.25 30.65 3.07
C ASN A 158 -19.79 29.76 4.22
N VAL A 159 -20.28 30.07 5.42
CA VAL A 159 -19.90 29.44 6.70
C VAL A 159 -21.17 29.05 7.45
N ALA A 160 -21.25 27.81 7.95
CA ALA A 160 -22.37 27.34 8.76
C ALA A 160 -21.87 26.49 9.94
N PRO A 161 -22.58 26.47 11.08
CA PRO A 161 -22.18 25.65 12.21
C PRO A 161 -22.14 24.17 11.84
N VAL A 162 -21.11 23.46 12.30
CA VAL A 162 -20.99 22.01 12.10
C VAL A 162 -21.99 21.29 13.00
N PRO A 163 -22.84 20.38 12.48
CA PRO A 163 -23.76 19.62 13.30
C PRO A 163 -23.06 18.86 14.43
N GLN A 164 -23.60 18.91 15.64
CA GLN A 164 -23.02 18.22 16.79
C GLN A 164 -23.32 16.71 16.70
N GLY A 165 -22.29 15.93 16.37
CA GLY A 165 -22.36 14.49 16.31
C GLY A 165 -20.97 13.87 16.41
N ALA A 166 -20.88 12.67 16.98
CA ALA A 166 -19.62 12.00 17.32
C ALA A 166 -18.62 11.88 16.15
N GLN A 167 -19.11 11.88 14.91
CA GLN A 167 -18.28 11.80 13.69
C GLN A 167 -18.46 13.01 12.77
N SER A 168 -19.28 13.99 13.15
CA SER A 168 -19.61 15.13 12.29
C SER A 168 -18.38 15.96 11.98
N LEU A 169 -17.61 16.36 12.99
CA LEU A 169 -16.39 17.16 12.81
C LEU A 169 -15.43 16.49 11.82
N LYS A 170 -15.09 15.22 12.05
CA LYS A 170 -14.23 14.42 11.16
C LYS A 170 -14.74 14.36 9.72
N LYS A 171 -16.06 14.18 9.54
CA LYS A 171 -16.69 14.13 8.22
C LYS A 171 -16.60 15.47 7.50
N PHE A 172 -16.87 16.58 8.19
CA PHE A 172 -16.84 17.92 7.59
C PHE A 172 -15.41 18.41 7.35
N THR A 173 -14.44 18.05 8.20
CA THR A 173 -13.01 18.28 7.93
C THR A 173 -12.58 17.61 6.63
N ARG A 174 -12.91 16.33 6.43
CA ARG A 174 -12.56 15.60 5.19
C ARG A 174 -13.22 16.21 3.95
N ARG A 175 -14.44 16.74 4.10
CA ARG A 175 -15.11 17.45 3.01
C ARG A 175 -14.46 18.78 2.70
N ALA A 176 -14.00 19.50 3.72
CA ALA A 176 -13.26 20.75 3.55
C ALA A 176 -11.95 20.50 2.78
N GLU A 177 -11.17 19.49 3.17
CA GLU A 177 -9.98 19.05 2.41
C GLU A 177 -10.31 18.72 0.95
N ALA A 178 -11.46 18.08 0.69
CA ALA A 178 -11.91 17.79 -0.66
C ALA A 178 -12.35 19.05 -1.43
N MET A 179 -12.87 20.08 -0.74
CA MET A 179 -13.22 21.36 -1.35
C MET A 179 -11.97 22.11 -1.80
N ASP A 180 -10.90 22.08 -1.03
CA ASP A 180 -9.59 22.63 -1.46
C ASP A 180 -9.16 22.02 -2.81
N VAL A 181 -9.29 20.70 -2.94
CA VAL A 181 -9.01 19.99 -4.20
C VAL A 181 -10.01 20.34 -5.30
N VAL A 182 -11.31 20.42 -5.03
CA VAL A 182 -12.32 20.70 -6.06
C VAL A 182 -12.14 22.11 -6.63
N PHE A 183 -12.11 23.11 -5.74
CA PHE A 183 -12.10 24.54 -6.07
C PHE A 183 -10.70 25.10 -6.31
N GLY A 184 -9.64 24.34 -5.99
CA GLY A 184 -8.26 24.86 -6.09
C GLY A 184 -7.98 25.92 -5.03
N HIS A 185 -8.58 25.77 -3.85
CA HIS A 185 -8.39 26.63 -2.69
C HIS A 185 -7.47 25.94 -1.67
N GLU A 186 -6.93 26.71 -0.74
CA GLU A 186 -6.16 26.19 0.39
C GLU A 186 -6.72 26.78 1.67
N GLY A 187 -7.14 25.92 2.60
CA GLY A 187 -7.61 26.35 3.93
C GLY A 187 -9.12 26.31 4.12
N ALA A 188 -9.86 25.55 3.32
CA ALA A 188 -11.27 25.31 3.57
C ALA A 188 -11.51 24.78 5.00
N THR A 189 -12.52 25.30 5.69
CA THR A 189 -12.85 24.87 7.06
C THR A 189 -14.03 23.90 7.09
N PRO A 190 -14.21 23.14 8.19
CA PRO A 190 -15.39 22.31 8.40
C PRO A 190 -16.73 23.07 8.29
N GLU A 191 -16.74 24.35 8.66
CA GLU A 191 -17.90 25.23 8.57
C GLU A 191 -18.23 25.60 7.11
N ASN A 192 -17.23 25.79 6.25
CA ASN A 192 -17.45 25.95 4.81
C ASN A 192 -18.09 24.70 4.21
N ALA A 193 -17.58 23.52 4.60
CA ALA A 193 -18.16 22.25 4.17
C ALA A 193 -19.58 22.01 4.71
N SER A 194 -19.87 22.50 5.92
CA SER A 194 -21.21 22.49 6.51
C SER A 194 -22.17 23.32 5.68
N TRP A 195 -21.77 24.55 5.33
CA TRP A 195 -22.58 25.46 4.51
C TRP A 195 -22.86 24.88 3.12
N LEU A 196 -21.83 24.35 2.44
CA LEU A 196 -21.96 23.72 1.12
C LEU A 196 -22.98 22.59 1.13
N THR A 197 -22.99 21.78 2.20
CA THR A 197 -23.88 20.61 2.31
C THR A 197 -25.36 21.00 2.36
N SER A 198 -25.69 22.19 2.89
CA SER A 198 -27.08 22.67 3.01
C SER A 198 -27.50 23.58 1.87
N ASN A 199 -26.58 24.39 1.33
CA ASN A 199 -26.90 25.45 0.36
C ASN A 199 -26.53 25.08 -1.09
N MET A 200 -25.56 24.19 -1.30
CA MET A 200 -25.11 23.75 -2.61
C MET A 200 -25.19 22.22 -2.71
N ILE A 201 -26.39 21.71 -2.48
CA ILE A 201 -26.67 20.26 -2.42
C ILE A 201 -26.24 19.57 -3.72
N PHE A 202 -26.36 20.26 -4.87
CA PHE A 202 -25.92 19.76 -6.17
C PHE A 202 -24.40 19.54 -6.27
N MET A 203 -23.57 20.21 -5.46
CA MET A 203 -22.12 19.98 -5.41
C MET A 203 -21.72 18.82 -4.50
N LEU A 204 -22.64 18.32 -3.67
CA LEU A 204 -22.35 17.32 -2.67
C LEU A 204 -21.83 15.99 -3.26
N PRO A 205 -22.35 15.46 -4.39
CA PRO A 205 -21.81 14.24 -4.98
C PRO A 205 -20.35 14.39 -5.41
N LEU A 206 -19.96 15.51 -6.01
CA LEU A 206 -18.57 15.76 -6.38
C LEU A 206 -17.65 15.79 -5.15
N VAL A 207 -18.03 16.55 -4.11
CA VAL A 207 -17.24 16.65 -2.88
C VAL A 207 -17.11 15.26 -2.22
N LYS A 208 -18.17 14.45 -2.21
CA LYS A 208 -18.11 13.06 -1.72
C LYS A 208 -17.19 12.18 -2.55
N ALA A 209 -17.21 12.31 -3.87
CA ALA A 209 -16.35 11.56 -4.77
C ALA A 209 -14.87 11.87 -4.51
N VAL A 210 -14.50 13.16 -4.49
CA VAL A 210 -13.13 13.60 -4.19
C VAL A 210 -12.72 13.19 -2.78
N THR A 211 -13.61 13.31 -1.79
CA THR A 211 -13.37 12.83 -0.41
C THR A 211 -13.02 11.33 -0.41
N LYS A 212 -13.73 10.50 -1.18
CA LYS A 212 -13.43 9.06 -1.27
C LYS A 212 -12.08 8.80 -1.93
N VAL A 213 -11.76 9.47 -3.03
CA VAL A 213 -10.47 9.37 -3.72
C VAL A 213 -9.33 9.74 -2.77
N CYS A 214 -9.41 10.88 -2.08
CA CYS A 214 -8.40 11.32 -1.12
C CYS A 214 -8.25 10.35 0.06
N ASN A 215 -9.36 9.84 0.61
CA ASN A 215 -9.30 8.88 1.72
C ASN A 215 -8.68 7.55 1.29
N ILE A 216 -8.99 7.05 0.09
CA ILE A 216 -8.39 5.83 -0.46
C ILE A 216 -6.91 6.07 -0.76
N GLY A 217 -6.55 7.23 -1.31
CA GLY A 217 -5.16 7.65 -1.49
C GLY A 217 -4.39 7.63 -0.17
N LYS A 218 -4.89 8.32 0.86
CA LYS A 218 -4.30 8.31 2.22
C LYS A 218 -4.23 6.90 2.81
N HIS A 219 -5.26 6.07 2.62
CA HIS A 219 -5.26 4.70 3.14
C HIS A 219 -4.24 3.83 2.41
N LEU A 220 -4.14 3.94 1.08
CA LEU A 220 -3.14 3.22 0.30
C LEU A 220 -1.74 3.72 0.61
N GLU A 221 -1.52 5.02 0.77
CA GLU A 221 -0.23 5.56 1.22
C GLU A 221 0.16 5.04 2.62
N ASN A 222 -0.80 4.97 3.55
CA ASN A 222 -0.57 4.41 4.87
C ASN A 222 -0.41 2.88 4.88
N THR A 223 -1.03 2.17 3.93
CA THR A 223 -0.95 0.69 3.81
C THR A 223 0.28 0.25 3.02
N SER A 224 0.60 0.95 1.93
CA SER A 224 1.89 0.90 1.22
C SER A 224 3.02 1.42 2.10
N GLY A 225 2.69 2.23 3.10
CA GLY A 225 3.51 2.60 4.25
C GLY A 225 3.70 1.48 5.27
N ASP A 226 3.71 0.22 4.84
CA ASP A 226 4.43 -0.79 5.61
C ASP A 226 5.86 -0.27 5.74
N ARG A 227 6.30 0.04 6.97
CA ARG A 227 7.52 0.81 7.27
C ARG A 227 8.78 0.22 6.59
N HIS A 228 8.70 -1.05 6.19
CA HIS A 228 9.74 -1.84 5.54
C HIS A 228 9.80 -1.72 4.01
N MET A 229 8.80 -1.13 3.34
CA MET A 229 8.73 -1.00 1.87
C MET A 229 8.99 0.43 1.38
N ARG A 230 9.12 1.39 2.30
CA ARG A 230 9.36 2.80 1.98
C ARG A 230 10.76 2.96 1.37
N GLY A 231 10.83 3.40 0.12
CA GLY A 231 12.09 3.65 -0.60
C GLY A 231 12.61 2.46 -1.41
N LEU A 232 11.87 1.35 -1.45
CA LEU A 232 12.15 0.24 -2.37
C LEU A 232 11.58 0.57 -3.76
N THR A 233 12.32 0.18 -4.79
CA THR A 233 11.82 0.12 -6.17
C THR A 233 10.69 -0.88 -6.30
N ASP A 234 9.87 -0.77 -7.35
CA ASP A 234 8.76 -1.70 -7.61
C ASP A 234 9.23 -3.17 -7.64
N MET A 235 10.43 -3.43 -8.18
CA MET A 235 11.02 -4.77 -8.22
C MET A 235 11.41 -5.29 -6.84
N GLU A 236 12.07 -4.45 -6.03
CA GLU A 236 12.44 -4.81 -4.66
C GLU A 236 11.20 -5.02 -3.78
N ALA A 237 10.15 -4.24 -4.01
CA ALA A 237 8.88 -4.40 -3.32
C ALA A 237 8.15 -5.68 -3.75
N ALA A 238 8.21 -6.04 -5.04
CA ALA A 238 7.73 -7.33 -5.55
C ALA A 238 8.51 -8.52 -4.94
N GLU A 239 9.83 -8.39 -4.79
CA GLU A 239 10.70 -9.37 -4.14
C GLU A 239 10.29 -9.62 -2.70
N VAL A 240 10.20 -8.55 -1.90
CA VAL A 240 9.84 -8.65 -0.48
C VAL A 240 8.46 -9.25 -0.28
N GLU A 241 7.48 -8.87 -1.10
CA GLU A 241 6.13 -9.46 -1.03
C GLU A 241 6.14 -10.95 -1.40
N THR A 242 6.91 -11.33 -2.43
CA THR A 242 7.07 -12.73 -2.85
C THR A 242 7.64 -13.58 -1.72
N VAL A 243 8.72 -13.12 -1.09
CA VAL A 243 9.35 -13.80 0.07
C VAL A 243 8.36 -13.95 1.22
N ARG A 244 7.67 -12.87 1.60
CA ARG A 244 6.70 -12.89 2.71
C ARG A 244 5.60 -13.91 2.48
N ARG A 245 5.10 -14.02 1.25
CA ARG A 245 4.07 -15.01 0.92
C ARG A 245 4.58 -16.43 0.94
N LEU A 246 5.78 -16.68 0.40
CA LEU A 246 6.41 -18.00 0.46
C LEU A 246 6.53 -18.47 1.91
N VAL A 247 7.03 -17.61 2.79
CA VAL A 247 7.17 -17.90 4.23
C VAL A 247 5.81 -18.16 4.87
N ALA A 248 4.78 -17.36 4.54
CA ALA A 248 3.45 -17.54 5.09
C ALA A 248 2.80 -18.86 4.64
N ILE A 249 2.92 -19.23 3.36
CA ILE A 249 2.40 -20.50 2.83
C ILE A 249 3.14 -21.68 3.46
N ALA A 250 4.47 -21.62 3.50
CA ALA A 250 5.31 -22.64 4.13
C ALA A 250 4.93 -22.85 5.61
N GLY A 251 4.75 -21.75 6.35
CA GLY A 251 4.33 -21.79 7.75
C GLY A 251 2.97 -22.47 7.93
N LYS A 252 1.99 -22.17 7.07
CA LYS A 252 0.67 -22.81 7.09
C LYS A 252 0.75 -24.31 6.81
N ASN A 253 1.48 -24.70 5.76
CA ASN A 253 1.65 -26.12 5.40
C ASN A 253 2.31 -26.89 6.53
N ARG A 254 3.38 -26.34 7.11
CA ARG A 254 4.08 -26.96 8.25
C ARG A 254 3.14 -27.21 9.42
N THR A 255 2.36 -26.20 9.82
CA THR A 255 1.41 -26.34 10.94
C THR A 255 0.36 -27.41 10.66
N ARG A 256 -0.27 -27.36 9.48
CA ARG A 256 -1.31 -28.32 9.08
C ARG A 256 -0.81 -29.76 9.07
N GLU A 257 0.36 -30.00 8.49
CA GLU A 257 0.92 -31.35 8.40
C GLU A 257 1.42 -31.85 9.75
N MET A 258 2.00 -30.99 10.60
CA MET A 258 2.36 -31.37 11.97
C MET A 258 1.14 -31.76 12.80
N GLU A 259 0.00 -31.08 12.64
CA GLU A 259 -1.25 -31.49 13.27
C GLU A 259 -1.74 -32.86 12.81
N LYS A 260 -1.55 -33.22 11.52
CA LYS A 260 -1.84 -34.57 11.02
C LYS A 260 -0.90 -35.60 11.63
N ILE A 261 0.41 -35.32 11.66
CA ILE A 261 1.42 -36.20 12.27
C ILE A 261 1.07 -36.46 13.75
N HIS A 262 0.82 -35.41 14.54
CA HIS A 262 0.46 -35.56 15.95
C HIS A 262 -0.83 -36.35 16.18
N ARG A 263 -1.83 -36.23 15.28
CA ARG A 263 -3.05 -37.05 15.34
C ARG A 263 -2.74 -38.52 15.08
N LEU A 264 -1.97 -38.83 14.04
CA LEU A 264 -1.60 -40.20 13.69
C LEU A 264 -0.74 -40.84 14.79
N THR A 265 0.24 -40.11 15.33
CA THR A 265 1.09 -40.60 16.42
C THR A 265 0.27 -41.01 17.65
N ARG A 266 -0.72 -40.21 18.04
CA ARG A 266 -1.63 -40.57 19.15
C ARG A 266 -2.43 -41.83 18.86
N SER A 267 -3.01 -41.92 17.66
CA SER A 267 -3.77 -43.11 17.24
C SER A 267 -2.90 -44.38 17.22
N ILE A 268 -1.65 -44.28 16.77
CA ILE A 268 -0.69 -45.39 16.80
C ILE A 268 -0.37 -45.81 18.23
N GLN A 269 -0.13 -44.86 19.13
CA GLN A 269 0.16 -45.14 20.54
C GLN A 269 -1.02 -45.85 21.22
N GLU A 270 -2.25 -45.39 20.98
CA GLU A 270 -3.46 -46.04 21.48
C GLU A 270 -3.60 -47.49 20.97
N ALA A 271 -3.40 -47.71 19.67
CA ALA A 271 -3.44 -49.04 19.08
C ALA A 271 -2.35 -49.96 19.67
N MET A 272 -1.13 -49.44 19.86
CA MET A 272 -0.03 -50.20 20.48
C MET A 272 -0.35 -50.62 21.91
N LEU A 273 -1.01 -49.76 22.70
CA LEU A 273 -1.41 -50.10 24.08
C LEU A 273 -2.40 -51.26 24.11
N VAL A 274 -3.39 -51.26 23.20
CA VAL A 274 -4.36 -52.35 23.08
C VAL A 274 -3.68 -53.67 22.71
N LEU A 275 -2.75 -53.62 21.74
CA LEU A 275 -2.00 -54.82 21.31
C LEU A 275 -1.11 -55.37 22.44
N LYS A 276 -0.40 -54.51 23.17
CA LYS A 276 0.41 -54.90 24.33
C LYS A 276 -0.44 -55.52 25.43
N ALA A 277 -1.57 -54.90 25.78
CA ALA A 277 -2.48 -55.43 26.78
C ALA A 277 -2.99 -56.84 26.43
N ARG A 278 -3.25 -57.11 25.14
CA ARG A 278 -3.62 -58.44 24.66
C ARG A 278 -2.48 -59.45 24.77
N ALA A 279 -1.25 -59.05 24.42
CA ALA A 279 -0.08 -59.91 24.56
C ALA A 279 0.14 -60.30 26.03
N ASP A 280 0.14 -59.32 26.94
CA ASP A 280 0.31 -59.54 28.38
C ASP A 280 -0.77 -60.48 28.97
N ALA A 281 -2.01 -60.40 28.48
CA ALA A 281 -3.09 -61.27 28.91
C ALA A 281 -2.89 -62.74 28.48
N LEU A 282 -2.31 -62.98 27.30
CA LEU A 282 -2.00 -64.31 26.80
C LEU A 282 -0.75 -64.91 27.46
N GLU A 283 0.22 -64.09 27.87
CA GLU A 283 1.42 -64.57 28.58
C GLU A 283 1.12 -64.99 30.03
N ARG A 284 0.03 -64.50 30.61
CA ARG A 284 -0.40 -64.81 32.00
C ARG A 284 -1.43 -65.94 32.08
N SER A 285 -1.91 -66.47 30.96
CA SER A 285 -2.83 -67.62 30.88
C SER A 285 -2.08 -68.93 30.80
#